data_AF-A0A933BGU5-F1
#
_entry.id   AF-A0A933BGU5-F1
#
_cell.length_a   1.000
_cell.length_b   1.000
_cell.length_c   1.000
_cell.angle_alpha   90.00
_cell.angle_beta   90.00
_cell.angle_gamma   90.00
#
_symmetry.space_group_name_H-M   'P 1'
#
loop_
_entity.id
_entity.type
_entity.pdbx_description
1 polymer ?
#
loop_
_entity_poly.entity_id
_entity_poly.type
_entity_poly.pdbx_seq_one_letter_code
_entity_poly.pdbx_strand_id
1 'polypeptide(L)'
;LSRFISEDPLRPLTGADLNLYTYVSNSPLNAVDPFGLYEEDVHRDLTYCLAARTGFSQSAARRIAASNQGTDDNPATSPIYGGRQALRDYHFTTEARRADLFSRAVEGRNLDVLGQYLHAFQDSYSHEGLTPGKHLLRGHAPDKTYNDPEKANQMARDSYNRLRQYLQVTTGQSVPDHWDQLREQVDRFNRARTAHQKKKVLCR
;
A
#
# COMPACT_ATOMS: atom_id res chain seq x y z
N LEU A 1 9.62 -22.03 6.83
CA LEU A 1 9.10 -21.82 8.18
C LEU A 1 8.61 -20.38 8.28
N SER A 2 7.31 -20.19 8.50
CA SER A 2 6.64 -18.88 8.54
C SER A 2 6.91 -18.19 9.88
N ARG A 3 8.12 -17.64 10.02
CA ARG A 3 8.59 -16.94 11.21
C ARG A 3 9.26 -15.64 10.82
N PHE A 4 9.21 -14.64 11.67
CA PHE A 4 10.00 -13.42 11.48
C PHE A 4 11.50 -13.75 11.53
N ILE A 5 12.32 -13.03 10.76
CA ILE A 5 13.79 -13.17 10.75
C ILE A 5 14.49 -12.17 11.69
N SER A 6 13.69 -11.34 12.39
CA SER A 6 14.09 -10.43 13.46
C SER A 6 12.99 -10.42 14.53
N GLU A 7 13.34 -10.04 15.75
CA GLU A 7 12.40 -9.99 16.89
C GLU A 7 11.28 -8.94 16.67
N ASP A 8 10.10 -9.21 17.22
CA ASP A 8 8.95 -8.31 17.21
C ASP A 8 9.25 -7.00 17.99
N PRO A 9 9.19 -5.81 17.35
CA PRO A 9 9.53 -4.54 17.99
C PRO A 9 8.56 -4.08 19.08
N LEU A 10 7.41 -4.75 19.30
CA LEU A 10 6.40 -4.39 20.32
C LEU A 10 6.65 -4.98 21.71
N ARG A 11 7.85 -5.55 21.96
CA ARG A 11 8.29 -6.12 23.25
C ARG A 11 7.88 -5.35 24.52
N PRO A 12 7.91 -4.01 24.60
CA PRO A 12 7.60 -3.31 25.86
C PRO A 12 6.11 -3.26 26.21
N LEU A 13 5.20 -3.57 25.27
CA LEU A 13 3.77 -3.26 25.40
C LEU A 13 2.89 -4.48 25.72
N THR A 14 3.34 -5.70 25.41
CA THR A 14 2.46 -6.89 25.45
C THR A 14 2.66 -7.79 26.67
N GLY A 15 3.76 -7.64 27.42
CA GLY A 15 3.98 -8.26 28.73
C GLY A 15 3.83 -9.79 28.81
N ALA A 16 3.74 -10.50 27.69
CA ALA A 16 3.42 -11.92 27.64
C ALA A 16 4.62 -12.74 27.13
N ASP A 17 4.90 -13.85 27.82
CA ASP A 17 5.88 -14.88 27.47
C ASP A 17 5.52 -15.62 26.18
N LEU A 18 5.54 -14.90 25.05
CA LEU A 18 5.18 -15.40 23.73
C LEU A 18 6.44 -15.52 22.86
N ASN A 19 6.50 -16.62 22.13
CA ASN A 19 7.59 -16.94 21.24
C ASN A 19 7.76 -15.83 20.18
N LEU A 20 8.85 -15.06 20.28
CA LEU A 20 9.13 -13.78 19.59
C LEU A 20 9.24 -13.85 18.06
N TYR A 21 8.96 -15.01 17.48
CA TYR A 21 9.07 -15.29 16.06
C TYR A 21 7.78 -15.86 15.45
N THR A 22 6.70 -16.03 16.23
CA THR A 22 5.46 -16.65 15.74
C THR A 22 4.56 -15.64 15.04
N TYR A 23 4.29 -15.89 13.75
CA TYR A 23 3.28 -15.18 12.98
C TYR A 23 1.88 -15.62 13.42
N VAL A 24 1.09 -14.69 13.97
CA VAL A 24 -0.30 -14.91 14.40
C VAL A 24 -0.47 -16.17 15.27
N SER A 25 0.43 -16.38 16.23
CA SER A 25 0.46 -17.58 17.08
C SER A 25 0.40 -18.92 16.32
N ASN A 26 0.93 -18.97 15.08
CA ASN A 26 0.88 -20.09 14.13
C ASN A 26 -0.54 -20.47 13.63
N SER A 27 -1.52 -19.56 13.66
CA SER A 27 -2.89 -19.83 13.18
C SER A 27 -3.33 -18.86 12.06
N PRO A 28 -2.69 -18.92 10.88
CA PRO A 28 -2.92 -17.98 9.77
C PRO A 28 -4.30 -18.11 9.10
N LEU A 29 -5.09 -19.12 9.47
CA LEU A 29 -6.46 -19.33 8.96
C LEU A 29 -7.55 -18.77 9.90
N ASN A 30 -7.25 -18.56 11.19
CA ASN A 30 -8.27 -18.27 12.21
C ASN A 30 -8.01 -17.01 13.03
N ALA A 31 -6.95 -16.26 12.74
CA ALA A 31 -6.62 -15.07 13.49
C ALA A 31 -6.35 -13.86 12.58
N VAL A 32 -6.85 -12.73 13.03
CA VAL A 32 -6.86 -11.43 12.35
C VAL A 32 -5.51 -10.76 12.58
N ASP A 33 -4.98 -10.06 11.58
CA ASP A 33 -3.82 -9.17 11.71
C ASP A 33 -4.34 -7.74 11.95
N PRO A 34 -4.56 -7.35 13.21
CA PRO A 34 -5.11 -6.04 13.54
C PRO A 34 -4.12 -4.90 13.28
N PHE A 35 -3.01 -5.08 12.56
CA PHE A 35 -2.01 -4.03 12.32
C PHE A 35 -1.65 -3.83 10.83
N GLY A 36 -2.29 -4.51 9.88
CA GLY A 36 -2.14 -4.19 8.45
C GLY A 36 -0.85 -4.67 7.77
N LEU A 37 -0.04 -5.53 8.40
CA LEU A 37 1.10 -6.19 7.72
C LEU A 37 0.63 -6.99 6.49
N TYR A 38 -0.62 -7.45 6.60
CA TYR A 38 -1.70 -7.58 5.62
C TYR A 38 -1.72 -6.90 4.22
N GLU A 39 -0.94 -5.86 3.96
CA GLU A 39 -1.02 -5.04 2.71
C GLU A 39 0.26 -4.26 2.40
N GLU A 40 1.23 -4.33 3.31
CA GLU A 40 2.49 -3.62 3.23
C GLU A 40 3.26 -3.93 1.95
N ASP A 41 3.03 -5.12 1.37
CA ASP A 41 3.56 -5.49 0.07
C ASP A 41 3.03 -4.63 -1.09
N VAL A 42 1.81 -4.11 -1.01
CA VAL A 42 1.21 -3.16 -1.97
C VAL A 42 1.63 -1.73 -1.63
N HIS A 43 1.28 -1.25 -0.44
CA HIS A 43 1.48 0.17 -0.09
C HIS A 43 2.95 0.54 -0.06
N ARG A 44 3.83 -0.34 0.43
CA ARG A 44 5.28 -0.10 0.44
C ARG A 44 5.99 -0.70 -0.76
N ASP A 45 6.01 -2.03 -0.90
CA ASP A 45 6.97 -2.70 -1.79
C ASP A 45 6.62 -2.48 -3.28
N LEU A 46 5.34 -2.62 -3.66
CA LEU A 46 4.87 -2.31 -5.01
C LEU A 46 5.03 -0.81 -5.31
N THR A 47 4.62 0.07 -4.40
CA THR A 47 4.78 1.54 -4.59
C THR A 47 6.23 1.94 -4.80
N TYR A 48 7.17 1.40 -4.02
CA TYR A 48 8.60 1.63 -4.22
C TYR A 48 9.02 1.21 -5.63
N CYS A 49 8.60 0.01 -6.05
CA CYS A 49 8.95 -0.54 -7.35
C CYS A 49 8.42 0.33 -8.49
N LEU A 50 7.14 0.73 -8.43
CA LEU A 50 6.53 1.59 -9.43
C LEU A 50 7.22 2.96 -9.48
N ALA A 51 7.45 3.61 -8.33
CA ALA A 51 8.09 4.93 -8.27
C ALA A 51 9.53 4.89 -8.83
N ALA A 52 10.32 3.89 -8.47
CA ALA A 52 11.67 3.71 -9.02
C ALA A 52 11.63 3.55 -10.55
N ARG A 53 10.69 2.76 -11.07
CA ARG A 53 10.54 2.51 -12.52
C ARG A 53 9.92 3.68 -13.29
N THR A 54 9.26 4.59 -12.60
CA THR A 54 8.79 5.86 -13.14
C THR A 54 9.93 6.88 -13.32
N GLY A 55 11.05 6.71 -12.63
CA GLY A 55 12.23 7.58 -12.73
C GLY A 55 12.51 8.45 -11.50
N PHE A 56 11.81 8.22 -10.38
CA PHE A 56 12.20 8.82 -9.11
C PHE A 56 13.56 8.28 -8.65
N SER A 57 14.35 9.12 -7.97
CA SER A 57 15.56 8.63 -7.29
C SER A 57 15.18 7.56 -6.26
N GLN A 58 16.11 6.66 -5.93
CA GLN A 58 15.83 5.62 -4.93
C GLN A 58 15.40 6.20 -3.58
N SER A 59 15.96 7.34 -3.17
CA SER A 59 15.56 8.03 -1.93
C SER A 59 14.14 8.59 -2.02
N ALA A 60 13.78 9.19 -3.15
CA ALA A 60 12.42 9.68 -3.38
C ALA A 60 11.41 8.53 -3.45
N ALA A 61 11.72 7.46 -4.17
CA ALA A 61 10.88 6.27 -4.26
C ALA A 61 10.65 5.62 -2.88
N ARG A 62 11.71 5.51 -2.05
CA ARG A 62 11.58 5.03 -0.66
C ARG A 62 10.72 5.95 0.19
N ARG A 63 10.86 7.27 0.05
CA ARG A 63 10.04 8.25 0.77
C ARG A 63 8.57 8.13 0.42
N ILE A 64 8.23 8.08 -0.86
CA ILE A 64 6.85 7.90 -1.33
C ILE A 64 6.26 6.61 -0.78
N ALA A 65 6.98 5.50 -0.89
CA ALA A 65 6.55 4.20 -0.39
C ALA A 65 6.39 4.16 1.14
N ALA A 66 7.30 4.81 1.87
CA ALA A 66 7.22 4.91 3.32
C ALA A 66 6.04 5.77 3.77
N SER A 67 5.72 6.86 3.07
CA SER A 67 4.55 7.68 3.38
C SER A 67 3.22 7.03 2.98
N ASN A 68 3.23 6.18 1.95
CA ASN A 68 2.08 5.35 1.60
C ASN A 68 1.76 4.41 2.76
N GLN A 69 2.67 3.48 3.10
CA GLN A 69 2.51 2.59 4.26
C GLN A 69 2.29 3.35 5.58
N GLY A 70 3.01 4.45 5.78
CA GLY A 70 2.91 5.26 6.99
C GLY A 70 1.53 5.86 7.23
N THR A 71 0.63 5.86 6.24
CA THR A 71 -0.76 6.25 6.40
C THR A 71 -1.51 5.25 7.28
N ASP A 72 -1.24 3.95 7.13
CA ASP A 72 -1.75 2.90 8.01
C ASP A 72 -1.02 2.86 9.36
N ASP A 73 0.29 3.09 9.38
CA ASP A 73 1.07 2.93 10.61
C ASP A 73 0.88 4.09 11.61
N ASN A 74 0.60 5.30 11.11
CA ASN A 74 0.48 6.49 11.95
C ASN A 74 -0.87 6.50 12.69
N PRO A 75 -0.90 6.53 14.03
CA PRO A 75 -2.15 6.53 14.80
C PRO A 75 -3.14 7.63 14.45
N ALA A 76 -2.68 8.78 13.94
CA ALA A 76 -3.55 9.88 13.53
C ALA A 76 -4.27 9.62 12.19
N THR A 77 -3.73 8.77 11.34
CA THR A 77 -4.26 8.47 10.00
C THR A 77 -4.69 7.03 9.83
N SER A 78 -4.35 6.14 10.79
CA SER A 78 -4.67 4.72 10.67
C SER A 78 -6.16 4.46 10.71
N PRO A 79 -6.62 3.36 10.09
CA PRO A 79 -8.03 3.00 10.08
C PRO A 79 -8.53 2.56 11.47
N ILE A 80 -7.62 2.28 12.40
CA ILE A 80 -7.89 1.72 13.73
C ILE A 80 -7.95 2.81 14.80
N TYR A 81 -6.96 3.70 14.80
CA TYR A 81 -6.77 4.70 15.85
C TYR A 81 -7.18 6.11 15.41
N GLY A 82 -7.12 6.41 14.10
CA GLY A 82 -7.44 7.74 13.56
C GLY A 82 -8.96 8.04 13.50
N GLY A 83 -9.79 7.07 13.88
CA GLY A 83 -11.23 7.21 13.99
C GLY A 83 -11.94 7.45 12.66
N ARG A 84 -13.20 7.94 12.74
CA ARG A 84 -14.06 8.09 11.55
C ARG A 84 -13.52 9.09 10.53
N GLN A 85 -12.70 10.04 10.95
CA GLN A 85 -12.13 11.01 10.02
C GLN A 85 -11.02 10.39 9.18
N ALA A 86 -10.08 9.67 9.80
CA ALA A 86 -9.05 8.93 9.07
C ALA A 86 -9.64 7.97 8.03
N LEU A 87 -10.70 7.24 8.40
CA LEU A 87 -11.43 6.39 7.46
C LEU A 87 -11.97 7.17 6.24
N ARG A 88 -12.47 8.39 6.40
CA ARG A 88 -12.99 9.19 5.27
C ARG A 88 -11.89 9.84 4.45
N ASP A 89 -10.81 10.23 5.11
CA ASP A 89 -9.77 11.06 4.52
C ASP A 89 -8.69 10.24 3.81
N TYR A 90 -8.51 8.97 4.19
CA TYR A 90 -7.44 8.10 3.69
C TYR A 90 -7.88 6.71 3.20
N HIS A 91 -8.84 6.03 3.82
CA HIS A 91 -9.16 4.63 3.46
C HIS A 91 -10.40 4.49 2.54
N PHE A 92 -11.52 5.10 2.92
CA PHE A 92 -12.79 5.10 2.18
C PHE A 92 -13.02 6.45 1.50
N THR A 93 -12.03 6.89 0.72
CA THR A 93 -12.03 8.22 0.13
C THR A 93 -13.03 8.35 -1.02
N THR A 94 -13.56 9.56 -1.20
CA THR A 94 -14.26 9.95 -2.43
C THR A 94 -13.26 10.31 -3.51
N GLU A 95 -13.70 10.34 -4.77
CA GLU A 95 -12.86 10.83 -5.89
C GLU A 95 -12.39 12.27 -5.65
N ALA A 96 -13.29 13.15 -5.18
CA ALA A 96 -12.95 14.54 -4.86
C ALA A 96 -11.85 14.64 -3.78
N ARG A 97 -11.89 13.79 -2.75
CA ARG A 97 -10.86 13.75 -1.71
C ARG A 97 -9.51 13.33 -2.27
N ARG A 98 -9.47 12.33 -3.15
CA ARG A 98 -8.25 11.89 -3.83
C ARG A 98 -7.71 12.96 -4.77
N ALA A 99 -8.59 13.67 -5.48
CA ALA A 99 -8.19 14.80 -6.31
C ALA A 99 -7.53 15.92 -5.49
N ASP A 100 -8.09 16.28 -4.32
CA ASP A 100 -7.48 17.24 -3.39
C ASP A 100 -6.08 16.78 -2.93
N LEU A 101 -5.94 15.52 -2.50
CA LEU A 101 -4.64 14.97 -2.10
C LEU A 101 -3.60 15.04 -3.22
N PHE A 102 -4.00 14.70 -4.45
CA PHE A 102 -3.10 14.79 -5.61
C PHE A 102 -2.70 16.23 -5.94
N SER A 103 -3.66 17.17 -5.94
CA SER A 103 -3.37 18.59 -6.16
C SER A 103 -2.41 19.13 -5.13
N ARG A 104 -2.63 18.84 -3.84
CA ARG A 104 -1.73 19.25 -2.74
C ARG A 104 -0.34 18.66 -2.88
N ALA A 105 -0.22 17.40 -3.32
CA ALA A 105 1.06 16.79 -3.60
C ALA A 105 1.80 17.55 -4.71
N VAL A 106 1.12 17.83 -5.82
CA VAL A 106 1.70 18.53 -6.98
C VAL A 106 2.08 19.97 -6.65
N GLU A 107 1.16 20.76 -6.10
CA GLU A 107 1.36 22.17 -5.75
C GLU A 107 2.48 22.34 -4.73
N GLY A 108 2.50 21.49 -3.71
CA GLY A 108 3.53 21.50 -2.67
C GLY A 108 4.82 20.79 -3.07
N ARG A 109 4.86 20.12 -4.23
CA ARG A 109 5.93 19.19 -4.64
C ARG A 109 6.30 18.21 -3.51
N ASN A 110 5.29 17.75 -2.78
CA ASN A 110 5.44 17.03 -1.53
C ASN A 110 5.28 15.53 -1.73
N LEU A 111 6.39 14.80 -1.60
CA LEU A 111 6.43 13.34 -1.78
C LEU A 111 5.69 12.57 -0.69
N ASP A 112 5.55 13.13 0.52
CA ASP A 112 4.82 12.47 1.60
C ASP A 112 3.31 12.52 1.31
N VAL A 113 2.82 13.67 0.84
CA VAL A 113 1.42 13.82 0.41
C VAL A 113 1.15 12.99 -0.84
N LEU A 114 2.12 12.83 -1.74
CA LEU A 114 2.02 11.89 -2.87
C LEU A 114 1.87 10.43 -2.38
N GLY A 115 2.61 10.04 -1.34
CA GLY A 115 2.45 8.73 -0.70
C GLY A 115 1.06 8.53 -0.10
N GLN A 116 0.55 9.52 0.65
CA GLN A 116 -0.81 9.50 1.21
C GLN A 116 -1.90 9.47 0.12
N TYR A 117 -1.68 10.18 -1.00
CA TYR A 117 -2.54 10.09 -2.16
C TYR A 117 -2.56 8.66 -2.72
N LEU A 118 -1.38 8.05 -2.91
CA LEU A 118 -1.28 6.70 -3.47
C LEU A 118 -1.93 5.67 -2.54
N HIS A 119 -1.78 5.80 -1.23
CA HIS A 119 -2.52 5.02 -0.24
C HIS A 119 -4.02 5.05 -0.52
N ALA A 120 -4.61 6.25 -0.46
CA ALA A 120 -6.04 6.44 -0.67
C ALA A 120 -6.53 6.00 -2.05
N PHE A 121 -5.67 6.15 -3.06
CA PHE A 121 -5.95 5.72 -4.42
C PHE A 121 -5.97 4.20 -4.54
N GLN A 122 -5.01 3.50 -3.94
CA GLN A 122 -4.93 2.04 -3.94
C GLN A 122 -6.10 1.41 -3.16
N ASP A 123 -6.39 1.92 -1.96
CA ASP A 123 -7.53 1.48 -1.14
C ASP A 123 -8.87 1.62 -1.89
N SER A 124 -9.00 2.63 -2.76
CA SER A 124 -10.23 2.84 -3.54
C SER A 124 -10.56 1.70 -4.50
N TYR A 125 -9.56 0.92 -4.94
CA TYR A 125 -9.78 -0.31 -5.72
C TYR A 125 -10.25 -1.43 -4.80
N SER A 126 -9.53 -1.70 -3.70
CA SER A 126 -9.89 -2.77 -2.76
C SER A 126 -11.28 -2.55 -2.15
N HIS A 127 -11.68 -1.29 -1.93
CA HIS A 127 -12.94 -0.93 -1.30
C HIS A 127 -14.06 -0.49 -2.25
N GLU A 128 -13.89 -0.66 -3.56
CA GLU A 128 -14.92 -0.30 -4.53
C GLU A 128 -16.26 -1.03 -4.23
N GLY A 129 -17.35 -0.26 -4.11
CA GLY A 129 -18.67 -0.80 -3.79
C GLY A 129 -18.86 -1.22 -2.32
N LEU A 130 -17.85 -1.00 -1.47
CA LEU A 130 -17.90 -1.29 -0.04
C LEU A 130 -18.05 0.00 0.78
N THR A 131 -18.96 -0.03 1.75
CA THR A 131 -18.98 0.95 2.84
C THR A 131 -18.12 0.42 3.98
N PRO A 132 -17.63 1.27 4.92
CA PRO A 132 -16.87 0.79 6.07
C PRO A 132 -17.55 -0.36 6.83
N GLY A 133 -18.88 -0.30 7.00
CA GLY A 133 -19.65 -1.37 7.63
C GLY A 133 -19.73 -2.68 6.82
N LYS A 134 -19.75 -2.59 5.48
CA LYS A 134 -19.69 -3.78 4.60
C LYS A 134 -18.26 -4.35 4.50
N HIS A 135 -17.25 -3.52 4.68
CA HIS A 135 -15.84 -3.94 4.75
C HIS A 135 -15.58 -4.79 5.99
N LEU A 136 -16.08 -4.36 7.16
CA LEU A 136 -16.05 -5.13 8.41
C LEU A 136 -16.61 -6.56 8.28
N LEU A 137 -17.62 -6.77 7.41
CA LEU A 137 -18.21 -8.09 7.15
C LEU A 137 -17.38 -8.97 6.21
N ARG A 138 -16.51 -8.38 5.38
CA ARG A 138 -15.66 -9.10 4.40
C ARG A 138 -14.23 -9.31 4.90
N GLY A 139 -13.85 -8.69 6.01
CA GLY A 139 -12.50 -8.73 6.54
C GLY A 139 -11.49 -8.19 5.54
N HIS A 140 -10.27 -8.74 5.53
CA HIS A 140 -9.16 -8.30 4.66
C HIS A 140 -9.18 -8.94 3.26
N ALA A 141 -10.25 -9.66 2.89
CA ALA A 141 -10.34 -10.34 1.60
C ALA A 141 -10.30 -9.38 0.39
N PRO A 142 -10.96 -8.20 0.43
CA PRO A 142 -10.90 -7.25 -0.68
C PRO A 142 -9.49 -6.72 -0.97
N ASP A 143 -8.63 -6.73 0.05
CA ASP A 143 -7.29 -6.16 -0.03
C ASP A 143 -6.23 -7.17 -0.47
N LYS A 144 -6.61 -8.45 -0.60
CA LYS A 144 -5.71 -9.48 -1.14
C LYS A 144 -5.69 -9.42 -2.65
N THR A 145 -4.56 -8.93 -3.19
CA THR A 145 -4.32 -8.84 -4.64
C THR A 145 -4.62 -10.15 -5.38
N TYR A 146 -4.40 -11.31 -4.77
CA TYR A 146 -4.60 -12.61 -5.41
C TYR A 146 -6.07 -13.04 -5.50
N ASN A 147 -6.99 -12.35 -4.81
CA ASN A 147 -8.43 -12.61 -4.90
C ASN A 147 -9.03 -11.99 -6.18
N ASP A 148 -8.46 -10.87 -6.66
CA ASP A 148 -8.80 -10.24 -7.93
C ASP A 148 -7.54 -9.63 -8.58
N PRO A 149 -6.69 -10.48 -9.22
CA PRO A 149 -5.41 -10.04 -9.75
C PRO A 149 -5.55 -9.06 -10.91
N GLU A 150 -6.62 -9.11 -11.69
CA GLU A 150 -6.84 -8.17 -12.79
C GLU A 150 -7.15 -6.77 -12.26
N LYS A 151 -8.00 -6.68 -11.23
CA LYS A 151 -8.22 -5.42 -10.53
C LYS A 151 -6.96 -4.88 -9.88
N ALA A 152 -6.16 -5.74 -9.26
CA ALA A 152 -4.88 -5.34 -8.66
C ALA A 152 -3.86 -4.89 -9.73
N ASN A 153 -3.87 -5.51 -10.92
CA ASN A 153 -3.04 -5.08 -12.06
C ASN A 153 -3.47 -3.70 -12.57
N GLN A 154 -4.77 -3.44 -12.64
CA GLN A 154 -5.31 -2.14 -13.02
C GLN A 154 -4.93 -1.07 -11.99
N MET A 155 -5.11 -1.35 -10.69
CA MET A 155 -4.66 -0.46 -9.61
C MET A 155 -3.18 -0.10 -9.76
N ALA A 156 -2.32 -1.09 -9.99
CA ALA A 156 -0.88 -0.87 -10.13
C ALA A 156 -0.54 -0.03 -11.37
N ARG A 157 -1.20 -0.28 -12.51
CA ARG A 157 -1.05 0.53 -13.74
C ARG A 157 -1.44 1.98 -13.49
N ASP A 158 -2.57 2.18 -12.83
CA ASP A 158 -3.09 3.52 -12.59
C ASP A 158 -2.23 4.27 -11.55
N SER A 159 -1.75 3.60 -10.50
CA SER A 159 -0.73 4.15 -9.58
C SER A 159 0.54 4.57 -10.32
N TYR A 160 1.05 3.73 -11.24
CA TYR A 160 2.21 4.07 -12.08
C TYR A 160 1.94 5.31 -12.96
N ASN A 161 0.75 5.42 -13.53
CA ASN A 161 0.36 6.59 -14.33
C ASN A 161 0.27 7.85 -13.48
N ARG A 162 -0.19 7.77 -12.23
CA ARG A 162 -0.23 8.92 -11.30
C ARG A 162 1.16 9.37 -10.89
N LEU A 163 2.09 8.44 -10.65
CA LEU A 163 3.50 8.76 -10.43
C LEU A 163 4.11 9.48 -11.63
N ARG A 164 3.81 9.02 -12.86
CA ARG A 164 4.27 9.66 -14.10
C ARG A 164 3.69 11.06 -14.25
N GLN A 165 2.39 11.20 -14.02
CA GLN A 165 1.69 12.48 -14.06
C GLN A 165 2.31 13.48 -13.06
N TYR A 166 2.58 13.04 -11.83
CA TYR A 166 3.24 13.88 -10.83
C TYR A 166 4.61 14.38 -11.31
N LEU A 167 5.48 13.48 -11.79
CA LEU A 167 6.79 13.88 -12.31
C LEU A 167 6.66 14.83 -13.49
N GLN A 168 5.78 14.54 -14.43
CA GLN A 168 5.59 15.38 -15.61
C GLN A 168 5.15 16.79 -15.25
N VAL A 169 4.17 16.93 -14.35
CA VAL A 169 3.68 18.24 -13.92
C VAL A 169 4.72 18.99 -13.09
N THR A 170 5.41 18.31 -12.18
CA THR A 170 6.37 18.99 -11.29
C THR A 170 7.69 19.33 -11.99
N THR A 171 8.17 18.52 -12.93
CA THR A 171 9.44 18.76 -13.63
C THR A 171 9.27 19.51 -14.94
N GLY A 172 8.07 19.51 -15.53
CA GLY A 172 7.81 19.99 -16.88
C GLY A 172 8.38 19.08 -17.98
N GLN A 173 8.95 17.92 -17.63
CA GLN A 173 9.55 16.98 -18.56
C GLN A 173 8.56 15.87 -18.92
N SER A 174 8.58 15.42 -20.18
CA SER A 174 7.85 14.22 -20.57
C SER A 174 8.42 12.99 -19.86
N VAL A 175 7.54 12.17 -19.29
CA VAL A 175 7.91 10.92 -18.61
C VAL A 175 7.46 9.75 -19.48
N PRO A 176 8.37 9.01 -20.14
CA PRO A 176 8.01 7.89 -21.02
C PRO A 176 7.19 6.82 -20.31
N ASP A 177 6.39 6.09 -21.09
CA ASP A 177 5.64 4.95 -20.59
C ASP A 177 6.44 3.65 -20.76
N HIS A 178 6.78 3.00 -19.65
CA HIS A 178 7.51 1.74 -19.65
C HIS A 178 6.71 0.59 -19.04
N TRP A 179 5.38 0.71 -18.98
CA TRP A 179 4.53 -0.31 -18.35
C TRP A 179 4.64 -1.70 -18.97
N ASP A 180 4.85 -1.81 -20.27
CA ASP A 180 5.02 -3.11 -20.92
C ASP A 180 6.22 -3.90 -20.37
N GLN A 181 7.21 -3.22 -19.79
CA GLN A 181 8.35 -3.84 -19.13
C GLN A 181 8.04 -4.30 -17.70
N LEU A 182 6.96 -3.80 -17.10
CA LEU A 182 6.57 -4.03 -15.70
C LEU A 182 5.39 -4.99 -15.57
N ARG A 183 4.47 -4.98 -16.53
CA ARG A 183 3.14 -5.61 -16.42
C ARG A 183 3.19 -7.08 -16.02
N GLU A 184 4.13 -7.86 -16.57
CA GLU A 184 4.27 -9.28 -16.23
C GLU A 184 4.82 -9.49 -14.82
N GLN A 185 5.74 -8.62 -14.39
CA GLN A 185 6.31 -8.68 -13.05
C GLN A 185 5.26 -8.32 -12.00
N VAL A 186 4.45 -7.30 -12.28
CA VAL A 186 3.34 -6.86 -11.44
C VAL A 186 2.25 -7.93 -11.38
N ASP A 187 1.89 -8.56 -12.51
CA ASP A 187 0.91 -9.65 -12.54
C ASP A 187 1.36 -10.84 -11.67
N ARG A 188 2.64 -11.24 -11.78
CA ARG A 188 3.20 -12.28 -10.91
C ARG A 188 3.15 -11.89 -9.44
N PHE A 189 3.39 -10.62 -9.10
CA PHE A 189 3.25 -10.11 -7.74
C PHE A 189 1.80 -10.19 -7.25
N ASN A 190 0.85 -9.72 -8.05
CA ASN A 190 -0.55 -9.67 -7.66
C ASN A 190 -1.15 -11.06 -7.49
N ARG A 191 -0.74 -12.05 -8.31
CA ARG A 191 -1.16 -13.44 -8.18
C ARG A 191 -0.47 -14.22 -7.06
N ALA A 192 0.66 -13.72 -6.55
CA ALA A 192 1.38 -14.39 -5.47
C ALA A 192 0.58 -14.35 -4.16
N ARG A 193 0.48 -15.50 -3.50
CA ARG A 193 -0.36 -15.67 -2.30
C ARG A 193 0.39 -15.49 -0.98
N THR A 194 1.71 -15.41 -1.03
CA THR A 194 2.55 -15.29 0.16
C THR A 194 3.50 -14.11 0.04
N ALA A 195 3.79 -13.45 1.16
CA ALA A 195 4.76 -12.35 1.22
C ALA A 195 6.14 -12.77 0.67
N HIS A 196 6.56 -14.02 0.90
CA HIS A 196 7.82 -14.55 0.36
C HIS A 196 7.82 -14.63 -1.17
N GLN A 197 6.73 -15.11 -1.78
CA GLN A 197 6.60 -15.14 -3.24
C GLN A 197 6.59 -13.72 -3.81
N LYS A 198 5.85 -12.81 -3.18
CA LYS A 198 5.77 -11.39 -3.56
C LYS A 198 7.13 -10.69 -3.54
N LYS A 199 7.91 -10.85 -2.45
CA LYS A 199 9.28 -10.30 -2.33
C LYS A 199 10.28 -10.88 -3.33
N LYS A 200 10.03 -12.07 -3.88
CA LYS A 200 10.89 -12.64 -4.94
C LYS A 200 10.64 -12.03 -6.30
N VAL A 201 9.45 -11.49 -6.54
CA VAL A 201 9.03 -11.05 -7.87
C VAL A 201 9.13 -9.55 -8.08
N LEU A 202 9.04 -8.70 -7.06
CA LEU A 202 9.17 -7.23 -7.24
C LEU A 202 10.61 -6.73 -7.18
N CYS A 203 10.93 -5.81 -8.10
CA CYS A 203 12.11 -4.94 -8.14
C CYS A 203 13.41 -5.50 -7.51
N ARG A 204 13.87 -6.62 -8.06
CA ARG A 204 15.29 -6.99 -8.08
C ARG A 204 15.91 -6.55 -9.40
#